data_AF-A0AAW7KA28-F1
#
_entry.id   AF-A0AAW7KA28-F1
#
_cell.length_a   1.000
_cell.length_b   1.000
_cell.length_c   1.000
_cell.angle_alpha   90.00
_cell.angle_beta   90.00
_cell.angle_gamma   90.00
#
_symmetry.space_group_name_H-M   'P 1'
#
loop_
_entity.id
_entity.type
_entity.pdbx_description
1 polymer ?
#
loop_
_entity_poly.entity_id
_entity_poly.type
_entity_poly.pdbx_seq_one_letter_code
_entity_poly.pdbx_strand_id
1 'polypeptide(L)'
;MNRTDEPKKQPVPFGINGQREAIIPDTPSGDNSASYEKGFPPITMVLKAAGGLPPKGQDMNQILYELSNLLRWFSAGALNTFDADFNEGIGGYPKGAVILGNDAETIFINRLNGNKSNPNTTPTNWFNLSTGYLKTASNLSEIATAGPASVAAAVANLGLTETAAAAADALKKSANLSDVTNPSKSLSNIGGFASKGDLGTINLNSLGDRATSAGVWYQPTDILATSAANYPIQSSGTLLVTQSAYGCQQEYTAYSGRKFVRGLSSAWTGSGPWTSWVEFYGPNNKPTSNDIGSLAKISNLSDVTNPSLSLTNIGGLAKNSNLSDIANPSLALSNLSGFPIKGSLGASDLNGFGNITSSVGVWYQSVDSQATPGRHYPANTSGTLLVTQSAYGCQQEYTTYSGLKFVRGLSAEWNGAGPWSEWKQISAQQPKTVTTRDYIRIPDVPGGLIIQWFAGPSSTGESSMGPLPFPIAFPTACVFSSVSTLGNGTGSCDQMFQVTSTNLNSITLFSQVFGSGSVPGTANPLVFVIGY
;
A
#
# COMPACT_ATOMS: atom_id res chain seq x y z
N MET A 1 -41.40 40.94 83.51
CA MET A 1 -41.56 39.62 84.14
C MET A 1 -40.80 38.61 83.30
N ASN A 2 -39.79 37.98 83.89
CA ASN A 2 -39.07 36.85 83.32
C ASN A 2 -39.85 35.56 83.59
N ARG A 3 -39.55 34.47 82.85
CA ARG A 3 -40.15 33.15 83.15
C ARG A 3 -39.83 32.68 84.58
N THR A 4 -38.75 33.17 85.17
CA THR A 4 -38.38 32.94 86.57
C THR A 4 -39.30 33.62 87.57
N ASP A 5 -40.11 34.59 87.15
CA ASP A 5 -41.05 35.34 88.00
C ASP A 5 -42.44 34.66 88.04
N GLU A 6 -42.54 33.41 87.57
CA GLU A 6 -43.82 32.69 87.50
C GLU A 6 -44.43 32.50 88.91
N PRO A 7 -45.71 32.88 89.11
CA PRO A 7 -46.35 32.76 90.42
C PRO A 7 -46.56 31.30 90.84
N LYS A 8 -46.65 31.07 92.17
CA LYS A 8 -46.96 29.74 92.72
C LYS A 8 -48.33 29.25 92.25
N LYS A 9 -48.36 28.10 91.56
CA LYS A 9 -49.59 27.40 91.16
C LYS A 9 -50.34 26.87 92.38
N GLN A 10 -51.66 27.07 92.41
CA GLN A 10 -52.52 26.57 93.50
C GLN A 10 -53.17 25.24 93.08
N PRO A 11 -52.86 24.13 93.76
CA PRO A 11 -53.38 22.81 93.38
C PRO A 11 -54.84 22.59 93.79
N VAL A 12 -55.37 23.39 94.72
CA VAL A 12 -56.72 23.21 95.29
C VAL A 12 -57.53 24.49 95.10
N PRO A 13 -58.75 24.41 94.51
CA PRO A 13 -59.67 25.53 94.47
C PRO A 13 -60.02 26.02 95.88
N PHE A 14 -60.13 27.33 96.03
CA PHE A 14 -60.48 27.94 97.31
C PHE A 14 -61.87 27.46 97.77
N GLY A 15 -62.02 27.14 99.05
CA GLY A 15 -63.32 26.76 99.61
C GLY A 15 -63.89 25.43 99.10
N ILE A 16 -63.09 24.54 98.47
CA ILE A 16 -63.58 23.28 97.89
C ILE A 16 -64.41 22.42 98.88
N ASN A 17 -63.97 22.36 100.14
CA ASN A 17 -64.63 21.66 101.25
C ASN A 17 -65.36 22.63 102.21
N GLY A 18 -65.41 23.93 101.88
CA GLY A 18 -66.09 24.94 102.68
C GLY A 18 -67.59 25.01 102.37
N GLN A 19 -68.36 25.65 103.26
CA GLN A 19 -69.76 25.96 103.00
C GLN A 19 -69.86 26.93 101.82
N ARG A 20 -70.65 26.56 100.81
CA ARG A 20 -70.91 27.27 99.56
C ARG A 20 -72.38 27.14 99.19
N GLU A 21 -72.89 28.10 98.43
CA GLU A 21 -74.21 28.05 97.77
C GLU A 21 -74.07 28.53 96.33
N ALA A 22 -75.00 28.16 95.44
CA ALA A 22 -74.91 28.53 94.03
C ALA A 22 -75.17 30.03 93.85
N ILE A 23 -74.32 30.71 93.06
CA ILE A 23 -74.56 32.11 92.70
C ILE A 23 -75.73 32.17 91.73
N ILE A 24 -76.74 32.94 92.12
CA ILE A 24 -77.97 33.14 91.33
C ILE A 24 -77.75 34.18 90.22
N PRO A 25 -78.53 34.16 89.13
CA PRO A 25 -78.40 35.15 88.06
C PRO A 25 -78.58 36.59 88.54
N ASP A 26 -79.63 36.84 89.33
CA ASP A 26 -79.95 38.15 89.89
C ASP A 26 -80.36 38.06 91.38
N THR A 27 -79.99 39.07 92.16
CA THR A 27 -80.29 39.13 93.60
C THR A 27 -81.72 39.63 93.85
N PRO A 28 -82.56 38.88 94.62
CA PRO A 28 -83.88 39.32 95.05
C PRO A 28 -83.84 40.61 95.87
N SER A 29 -84.91 41.40 95.79
CA SER A 29 -85.01 42.65 96.56
C SER A 29 -84.93 42.40 98.07
N GLY A 30 -84.06 43.13 98.76
CA GLY A 30 -83.86 43.02 100.21
C GLY A 30 -82.97 41.86 100.67
N ASP A 31 -82.48 41.02 99.75
CA ASP A 31 -81.59 39.90 100.06
C ASP A 31 -80.11 40.31 99.99
N ASN A 32 -79.26 39.67 100.79
CA ASN A 32 -77.82 39.91 100.85
C ASN A 32 -76.97 38.93 100.01
N SER A 33 -77.62 38.09 99.20
CA SER A 33 -76.97 37.12 98.32
C SER A 33 -76.26 37.79 97.15
N ALA A 34 -75.06 37.33 96.82
CA ALA A 34 -74.39 37.75 95.60
C ALA A 34 -75.07 37.15 94.36
N SER A 35 -74.99 37.86 93.24
CA SER A 35 -75.47 37.38 91.94
C SER A 35 -74.52 37.75 90.81
N TYR A 36 -74.67 37.11 89.65
CA TYR A 36 -73.87 37.44 88.47
C TYR A 36 -74.18 38.85 87.93
N GLU A 37 -75.44 39.29 87.99
CA GLU A 37 -75.84 40.61 87.50
C GLU A 37 -75.46 41.75 88.45
N LYS A 38 -75.67 41.59 89.77
CA LYS A 38 -75.49 42.67 90.74
C LYS A 38 -74.19 42.57 91.55
N GLY A 39 -73.45 41.48 91.46
CA GLY A 39 -72.36 41.20 92.39
C GLY A 39 -72.89 41.14 93.83
N PHE A 40 -72.20 41.78 94.78
CA PHE A 40 -72.77 41.99 96.11
C PHE A 40 -73.78 43.15 96.08
N PRO A 41 -75.06 42.92 96.46
CA PRO A 41 -76.11 43.91 96.32
C PRO A 41 -75.90 45.12 97.25
N PRO A 42 -76.46 46.31 96.95
CA PRO A 42 -76.25 47.53 97.75
C PRO A 42 -76.58 47.40 99.24
N ILE A 43 -77.52 46.53 99.62
CA ILE A 43 -77.87 46.27 101.03
C ILE A 43 -76.67 45.77 101.86
N THR A 44 -75.66 45.18 101.19
CA THR A 44 -74.39 44.75 101.80
C THR A 44 -73.38 45.84 102.06
N MET A 45 -73.61 47.02 101.47
CA MET A 45 -72.76 48.20 101.61
C MET A 45 -73.38 49.25 102.54
N VAL A 46 -74.53 48.94 103.15
CA VAL A 46 -75.19 49.78 104.15
C VAL A 46 -74.73 49.36 105.56
N LEU A 47 -74.56 50.32 106.46
CA LEU A 47 -74.23 50.03 107.86
C LEU A 47 -75.29 49.09 108.47
N LYS A 48 -74.84 48.11 109.25
CA LYS A 48 -75.74 47.19 109.95
C LYS A 48 -76.75 47.92 110.85
N ALA A 49 -76.32 49.03 111.47
CA ALA A 49 -77.19 49.90 112.28
C ALA A 49 -78.29 50.62 111.47
N ALA A 50 -78.11 50.75 110.15
CA ALA A 50 -79.06 51.34 109.21
C ALA A 50 -79.87 50.27 108.44
N GLY A 51 -79.89 49.02 108.91
CA GLY A 51 -80.63 47.91 108.29
C GLY A 51 -79.88 47.16 107.20
N GLY A 52 -78.58 47.42 107.01
CA GLY A 52 -77.74 46.65 106.09
C GLY A 52 -77.49 45.22 106.56
N LEU A 53 -77.26 44.31 105.61
CA LEU A 53 -76.98 42.89 105.85
C LEU A 53 -75.58 42.55 105.34
N PRO A 54 -74.72 41.86 106.11
CA PRO A 54 -73.37 41.56 105.64
C PRO A 54 -73.39 40.65 104.39
N PRO A 55 -72.37 40.71 103.52
CA PRO A 55 -72.20 39.71 102.45
C PRO A 55 -72.21 38.28 103.01
N LYS A 56 -72.84 37.34 102.30
CA LYS A 56 -72.82 35.94 102.70
C LYS A 56 -71.45 35.33 102.46
N GLY A 57 -70.90 34.67 103.49
CA GLY A 57 -69.64 33.93 103.37
C GLY A 57 -69.72 32.74 102.42
N GLN A 58 -70.91 32.14 102.26
CA GLN A 58 -71.17 31.04 101.32
C GLN A 58 -71.01 31.50 99.87
N ASP A 59 -71.58 32.65 99.51
CA ASP A 59 -71.43 33.27 98.19
C ASP A 59 -69.98 33.66 97.92
N MET A 60 -69.30 34.30 98.88
CA MET A 60 -67.88 34.65 98.72
C MET A 60 -67.02 33.42 98.47
N ASN A 61 -67.27 32.33 99.22
CA ASN A 61 -66.58 31.06 99.00
C ASN A 61 -66.88 30.47 97.63
N GLN A 62 -68.13 30.57 97.13
CA GLN A 62 -68.49 30.07 95.80
C GLN A 62 -67.83 30.89 94.68
N ILE A 63 -67.83 32.23 94.77
CA ILE A 63 -67.16 33.11 93.80
C ILE A 63 -65.66 32.79 93.73
N LEU A 64 -65.00 32.70 94.89
CA LEU A 64 -63.58 32.35 94.94
C LEU A 64 -63.31 30.92 94.46
N TYR A 65 -64.22 29.98 94.72
CA TYR A 65 -64.14 28.63 94.19
C TYR A 65 -64.19 28.63 92.66
N GLU A 66 -65.17 29.27 92.05
CA GLU A 66 -65.32 29.31 90.58
C GLU A 66 -64.10 29.94 89.90
N LEU A 67 -63.66 31.10 90.39
CA LEU A 67 -62.47 31.79 89.86
C LEU A 67 -61.20 30.96 90.04
N SER A 68 -60.97 30.39 91.24
CA SER A 68 -59.77 29.59 91.49
C SER A 68 -59.78 28.25 90.74
N ASN A 69 -60.95 27.67 90.48
CA ASN A 69 -61.09 26.46 89.69
C ASN A 69 -60.75 26.73 88.20
N LEU A 70 -61.25 27.82 87.62
CA LEU A 70 -60.87 28.25 86.27
C LEU A 70 -59.38 28.59 86.18
N LEU A 71 -58.84 29.34 87.14
CA LEU A 71 -57.42 29.67 87.19
C LEU A 71 -56.53 28.42 87.32
N ARG A 72 -56.96 27.41 88.09
CA ARG A 72 -56.24 26.14 88.19
C ARG A 72 -56.20 25.42 86.84
N TRP A 73 -57.31 25.39 86.09
CA TRP A 73 -57.36 24.80 84.75
C TRP A 73 -56.35 25.48 83.81
N PHE A 74 -56.37 26.80 83.72
CA PHE A 74 -55.40 27.55 82.90
C PHE A 74 -53.95 27.38 83.38
N SER A 75 -53.72 27.36 84.70
CA SER A 75 -52.38 27.18 85.28
C SER A 75 -51.77 25.80 84.99
N ALA A 76 -52.61 24.80 84.71
CA ALA A 76 -52.17 23.47 84.26
C ALA A 76 -51.76 23.45 82.77
N GLY A 77 -51.97 24.55 82.03
CA GLY A 77 -51.78 24.61 80.59
C GLY A 77 -52.91 23.97 79.79
N ALA A 78 -54.04 23.67 80.43
CA ALA A 78 -55.18 23.06 79.76
C ALA A 78 -55.90 24.08 78.87
N LEU A 79 -56.19 23.67 77.64
CA LEU A 79 -57.00 24.42 76.69
C LEU A 79 -58.46 24.00 76.82
N ASN A 80 -59.38 24.95 76.66
CA ASN A 80 -60.81 24.65 76.64
C ASN A 80 -61.20 24.03 75.29
N THR A 81 -62.16 23.11 75.30
CA THR A 81 -62.81 22.61 74.08
C THR A 81 -63.96 23.54 73.66
N PHE A 82 -64.49 23.34 72.46
CA PHE A 82 -65.70 24.06 72.05
C PHE A 82 -66.87 23.71 72.97
N ASP A 83 -67.42 24.72 73.63
CA ASP A 83 -68.67 24.64 74.40
C ASP A 83 -69.74 25.48 73.69
N ALA A 84 -70.87 24.85 73.34
CA ALA A 84 -71.94 25.46 72.57
C ALA A 84 -72.75 26.49 73.39
N ASP A 85 -73.02 26.18 74.65
CA ASP A 85 -73.82 27.04 75.53
C ASP A 85 -73.03 28.29 75.91
N PHE A 86 -71.74 28.12 76.26
CA PHE A 86 -70.82 29.23 76.49
C PHE A 86 -70.67 30.09 75.24
N ASN A 87 -70.46 29.47 74.07
CA ASN A 87 -70.34 30.16 72.79
C ASN A 87 -71.57 31.02 72.46
N GLU A 88 -72.78 30.50 72.69
CA GLU A 88 -74.00 31.30 72.56
C GLU A 88 -74.05 32.44 73.59
N GLY A 89 -73.74 32.15 74.85
CA GLY A 89 -73.75 33.13 75.95
C GLY A 89 -72.78 34.30 75.77
N ILE A 90 -71.65 34.10 75.11
CA ILE A 90 -70.66 35.18 74.84
C ILE A 90 -70.81 35.85 73.46
N GLY A 91 -71.81 35.45 72.66
CA GLY A 91 -72.00 35.98 71.30
C GLY A 91 -71.00 35.44 70.27
N GLY A 92 -70.39 34.29 70.53
CA GLY A 92 -69.41 33.61 69.69
C GLY A 92 -67.96 33.81 70.15
N TYR A 93 -67.08 32.85 69.86
CA TYR A 93 -65.67 32.99 70.21
C TYR A 93 -65.02 34.19 69.48
N PRO A 94 -64.15 34.97 70.14
CA PRO A 94 -63.44 36.09 69.51
C PRO A 94 -62.31 35.58 68.59
N LYS A 95 -61.91 36.39 67.61
CA LYS A 95 -60.76 36.08 66.74
C LYS A 95 -59.50 35.92 67.59
N GLY A 96 -58.71 34.88 67.30
CA GLY A 96 -57.53 34.53 68.09
C GLY A 96 -57.81 33.63 69.29
N ALA A 97 -59.08 33.32 69.59
CA ALA A 97 -59.39 32.27 70.57
C ALA A 97 -58.74 30.95 70.15
N VAL A 98 -58.06 30.29 71.10
CA VAL A 98 -57.42 28.99 70.90
C VAL A 98 -58.18 27.96 71.73
N ILE A 99 -58.68 26.93 71.06
CA ILE A 99 -59.41 25.83 71.70
C ILE A 99 -58.88 24.48 71.24
N LEU A 100 -59.05 23.49 72.09
CA LEU A 100 -58.69 22.10 71.82
C LEU A 100 -59.84 21.38 71.12
N GLY A 101 -59.51 20.50 70.19
CA GLY A 101 -60.45 19.55 69.61
C GLY A 101 -60.90 18.51 70.63
N ASN A 102 -62.03 17.87 70.37
CA ASN A 102 -62.55 16.78 71.19
C ASN A 102 -61.65 15.53 71.14
N ASP A 103 -60.73 15.48 70.17
CA ASP A 103 -59.67 14.47 70.05
C ASP A 103 -58.51 14.69 71.04
N ALA A 104 -58.50 15.82 71.76
CA ALA A 104 -57.42 16.24 72.66
C ALA A 104 -56.04 16.42 72.00
N GLU A 105 -55.95 16.42 70.68
CA GLU A 105 -54.71 16.54 69.90
C GLU A 105 -54.73 17.74 68.97
N THR A 106 -55.88 18.03 68.37
CA THR A 106 -56.01 19.10 67.41
C THR A 106 -56.18 20.45 68.11
N ILE A 107 -55.30 21.40 67.82
CA ILE A 107 -55.42 22.76 68.33
C ILE A 107 -55.98 23.65 67.23
N PHE A 108 -57.06 24.35 67.53
CA PHE A 108 -57.69 25.29 66.61
C PHE A 108 -57.47 26.73 67.06
N ILE A 109 -57.15 27.62 66.12
CA ILE A 109 -57.18 29.07 66.31
C ILE A 109 -58.29 29.71 65.49
N ASN A 110 -59.13 30.48 66.15
CA ASN A 110 -60.25 31.16 65.53
C ASN A 110 -59.77 32.34 64.66
N ARG A 111 -60.32 32.47 63.45
CA ARG A 111 -59.98 33.53 62.49
C ARG A 111 -61.04 34.63 62.38
N LEU A 112 -62.19 34.50 63.05
CA LEU A 112 -63.33 35.41 62.95
C LEU A 112 -63.86 35.85 64.33
N ASN A 113 -64.25 37.11 64.50
CA ASN A 113 -64.93 37.57 65.73
C ASN A 113 -66.36 37.04 65.80
N GLY A 114 -66.81 36.62 66.99
CA GLY A 114 -68.15 36.07 67.17
C GLY A 114 -68.35 34.76 66.41
N ASN A 115 -67.30 33.94 66.28
CA ASN A 115 -67.40 32.68 65.54
C ASN A 115 -68.21 31.66 66.35
N LYS A 116 -69.39 31.31 65.83
CA LYS A 116 -70.28 30.33 66.45
C LYS A 116 -70.11 28.90 65.93
N SER A 117 -69.26 28.69 64.93
CA SER A 117 -69.07 27.36 64.34
C SER A 117 -68.27 26.43 65.25
N ASN A 118 -68.70 25.17 65.35
CA ASN A 118 -67.97 24.14 66.08
C ASN A 118 -66.83 23.57 65.22
N PRO A 119 -65.55 23.74 65.59
CA PRO A 119 -64.44 23.27 64.77
C PRO A 119 -64.35 21.74 64.67
N ASN A 120 -64.95 21.01 65.61
CA ASN A 120 -64.93 19.55 65.63
C ASN A 120 -65.81 18.92 64.55
N THR A 121 -66.74 19.68 63.97
CA THR A 121 -67.64 19.20 62.92
C THR A 121 -67.48 20.00 61.64
N THR A 122 -67.46 21.32 61.76
CA THR A 122 -67.38 22.25 60.63
C THR A 122 -66.34 23.34 60.96
N PRO A 123 -65.04 23.14 60.65
CA PRO A 123 -63.95 24.06 60.99
C PRO A 123 -63.92 25.35 60.15
N THR A 124 -65.09 25.91 59.84
CA THR A 124 -65.22 27.18 59.13
C THR A 124 -64.62 28.31 59.96
N ASN A 125 -63.71 29.09 59.37
CA ASN A 125 -62.96 30.14 60.07
C ASN A 125 -62.12 29.66 61.26
N TRP A 126 -61.83 28.36 61.34
CA TRP A 126 -60.85 27.79 62.26
C TRP A 126 -59.61 27.36 61.49
N PHE A 127 -58.44 27.63 62.06
CA PHE A 127 -57.19 27.10 61.52
C PHE A 127 -56.64 26.01 62.44
N ASN A 128 -56.36 24.86 61.86
CA ASN A 128 -55.75 23.74 62.57
C ASN A 128 -54.24 24.01 62.71
N LEU A 129 -53.79 24.34 63.93
CA LEU A 129 -52.39 24.59 64.25
C LEU A 129 -51.56 23.29 64.26
N SER A 130 -52.19 22.13 64.46
CA SER A 130 -51.53 20.82 64.52
C SER A 130 -51.18 20.26 63.14
N THR A 131 -51.93 20.64 62.08
CA THR A 131 -51.75 20.10 60.72
C THR A 131 -51.70 21.13 59.60
N GLY A 132 -52.02 22.41 59.87
CA GLY A 132 -52.10 23.46 58.86
C GLY A 132 -50.77 23.97 58.30
N TYR A 133 -49.64 23.40 58.73
CA TYR A 133 -48.29 23.74 58.26
C TYR A 133 -47.63 22.53 57.59
N LEU A 134 -46.69 22.79 56.67
CA LEU A 134 -45.84 21.75 56.08
C LEU A 134 -44.99 21.07 57.16
N LYS A 135 -44.94 19.74 57.12
CA LYS A 135 -44.27 18.88 58.09
C LYS A 135 -42.95 18.40 57.53
N THR A 136 -41.85 18.99 58.00
CA THR A 136 -40.49 18.54 57.65
C THR A 136 -40.24 17.08 58.05
N ALA A 137 -40.80 16.64 59.19
CA ALA A 137 -40.69 15.27 59.67
C ALA A 137 -41.35 14.22 58.74
N SER A 138 -42.34 14.63 57.94
CA SER A 138 -42.99 13.78 56.94
C SER A 138 -42.29 13.81 55.58
N ASN A 139 -41.10 14.42 55.49
CA ASN A 139 -40.38 14.63 54.22
C ASN A 139 -41.27 15.27 53.14
N LEU A 140 -42.20 16.16 53.54
CA LEU A 140 -43.14 16.83 52.65
C LEU A 140 -44.11 15.89 51.91
N SER A 141 -44.32 14.66 52.40
CA SER A 141 -45.21 13.67 51.77
C SER A 141 -46.64 14.19 51.59
N GLU A 142 -47.07 15.14 52.42
CA GLU A 142 -48.36 15.80 52.33
C GLU A 142 -48.59 16.52 50.98
N ILE A 143 -47.53 17.02 50.34
CA ILE A 143 -47.63 17.62 49.00
C ILE A 143 -47.95 16.55 47.96
N ALA A 144 -47.32 15.38 48.07
CA ALA A 144 -47.58 14.24 47.21
C ALA A 144 -49.00 13.69 47.41
N THR A 145 -49.45 13.58 48.66
CA THR A 145 -50.82 13.14 48.99
C THR A 145 -51.90 14.12 48.51
N ALA A 146 -51.62 15.42 48.54
CA ALA A 146 -52.54 16.44 47.99
C ALA A 146 -52.71 16.34 46.46
N GLY A 147 -51.83 15.60 45.78
CA GLY A 147 -51.99 15.16 44.40
C GLY A 147 -51.16 15.96 43.38
N PRO A 148 -51.26 15.59 42.09
CA PRO A 148 -50.38 16.10 41.05
C PRO A 148 -50.40 17.62 40.88
N ALA A 149 -51.56 18.26 41.07
CA ALA A 149 -51.69 19.71 40.99
C ALA A 149 -50.89 20.44 42.10
N SER A 150 -50.94 19.92 43.33
CA SER A 150 -50.16 20.45 44.45
C SER A 150 -48.66 20.22 44.28
N VAL A 151 -48.27 19.08 43.71
CA VAL A 151 -46.87 18.82 43.33
C VAL A 151 -46.39 19.81 42.28
N ALA A 152 -47.17 20.04 41.22
CA ALA A 152 -46.83 21.00 40.18
C ALA A 152 -46.72 22.44 40.72
N ALA A 153 -47.67 22.84 41.58
CA ALA A 153 -47.62 24.15 42.24
C ALA A 153 -46.40 24.28 43.17
N ALA A 154 -46.03 23.23 43.90
CA ALA A 154 -44.82 23.22 44.73
C ALA A 154 -43.55 23.36 43.89
N VAL A 155 -43.43 22.61 42.80
CA VAL A 155 -42.31 22.73 41.83
C VAL A 155 -42.22 24.16 41.29
N ALA A 156 -43.35 24.75 40.91
CA ALA A 156 -43.41 26.12 40.41
C ALA A 156 -43.02 27.17 41.46
N ASN A 157 -43.55 27.06 42.68
CA ASN A 157 -43.23 27.96 43.79
C ASN A 157 -41.76 27.88 44.22
N LEU A 158 -41.10 26.74 43.97
CA LEU A 158 -39.67 26.55 44.20
C LEU A 158 -38.80 26.97 43.00
N GLY A 159 -39.40 27.42 41.89
CA GLY A 159 -38.67 27.82 40.67
C GLY A 159 -38.07 26.65 39.89
N LEU A 160 -38.55 25.42 40.10
CA LEU A 160 -37.99 24.19 39.52
C LEU A 160 -38.72 23.74 38.25
N THR A 161 -39.62 24.56 37.69
CA THR A 161 -40.44 24.22 36.51
C THR A 161 -39.59 23.80 35.31
N GLU A 162 -38.58 24.61 34.98
CA GLU A 162 -37.71 24.34 33.82
C GLU A 162 -36.84 23.10 34.03
N THR A 163 -36.32 22.91 35.25
CA THR A 163 -35.51 21.74 35.61
C THR A 163 -36.33 20.45 35.54
N ALA A 164 -37.59 20.48 36.00
CA ALA A 164 -38.48 19.33 35.93
C ALA A 164 -38.84 18.97 34.47
N ALA A 165 -39.07 19.97 33.62
CA ALA A 165 -39.32 19.78 32.20
C ALA A 165 -38.10 19.17 31.50
N ALA A 166 -36.90 19.73 31.73
CA ALA A 166 -35.66 19.21 31.15
C ALA A 166 -35.37 17.76 31.55
N ALA A 167 -35.70 17.36 32.78
CA ALA A 167 -35.53 15.99 33.25
C ALA A 167 -36.55 15.01 32.64
N ALA A 168 -37.75 15.47 32.28
CA ALA A 168 -38.79 14.63 31.67
C ALA A 168 -38.42 14.20 30.23
N ASP A 169 -37.74 15.07 29.49
CA ASP A 169 -37.29 14.82 28.11
C ASP A 169 -35.90 14.18 28.03
N ALA A 170 -35.26 13.92 29.17
CA ALA A 170 -33.93 13.32 29.21
C ALA A 170 -33.98 11.81 28.93
N LEU A 171 -33.00 11.32 28.15
CA LEU A 171 -32.79 9.89 27.94
C LEU A 171 -32.43 9.19 29.25
N LYS A 172 -33.19 8.17 29.60
CA LYS A 172 -32.94 7.32 30.76
C LYS A 172 -31.77 6.40 30.44
N LYS A 173 -30.66 6.56 31.17
CA LYS A 173 -29.49 5.69 31.03
C LYS A 173 -29.83 4.20 31.12
N SER A 174 -30.80 3.82 31.94
CA SER A 174 -31.23 2.43 32.14
C SER A 174 -32.15 1.89 31.03
N ALA A 175 -32.71 2.76 30.17
CA ALA A 175 -33.61 2.36 29.09
C ALA A 175 -32.84 1.96 27.83
N ASN A 176 -31.51 2.14 27.76
CA ASN A 176 -30.71 1.81 26.58
C ASN A 176 -31.32 2.35 25.26
N LEU A 177 -31.84 3.58 25.29
CA LEU A 177 -32.52 4.25 24.18
C LEU A 177 -33.89 3.67 23.79
N SER A 178 -34.45 2.72 24.54
CA SER A 178 -35.81 2.22 24.31
C SER A 178 -36.89 3.26 24.60
N ASP A 179 -36.53 4.33 25.32
CA ASP A 179 -37.36 5.49 25.65
C ASP A 179 -37.33 6.59 24.57
N VAL A 180 -36.62 6.35 23.47
CA VAL A 180 -36.71 7.21 22.28
C VAL A 180 -38.07 6.96 21.60
N THR A 181 -38.98 7.92 21.72
CA THR A 181 -40.35 7.84 21.15
C THR A 181 -40.37 7.58 19.63
N ASN A 182 -39.39 8.10 18.89
CA ASN A 182 -39.27 7.85 17.46
C ASN A 182 -37.80 7.61 17.07
N PRO A 183 -37.32 6.35 17.15
CA PRO A 183 -35.92 6.01 16.91
C PRO A 183 -35.43 6.45 15.53
N SER A 184 -36.27 6.30 14.49
CA SER A 184 -35.94 6.68 13.12
C SER A 184 -35.72 8.19 12.96
N LYS A 185 -36.57 9.02 13.57
CA LYS A 185 -36.43 10.48 13.51
C LYS A 185 -35.25 10.96 14.37
N SER A 186 -35.04 10.37 15.54
CA SER A 186 -33.89 10.67 16.38
C SER A 186 -32.57 10.34 15.69
N LEU A 187 -32.49 9.18 15.03
CA LEU A 187 -31.34 8.80 14.22
C LEU A 187 -31.06 9.82 13.10
N SER A 188 -32.10 10.31 12.41
CA SER A 188 -31.93 11.35 11.39
C SER A 188 -31.44 12.67 11.95
N ASN A 189 -31.93 13.09 13.13
CA ASN A 189 -31.56 14.36 13.75
C ASN A 189 -30.10 14.38 14.22
N ILE A 190 -29.58 13.24 14.68
CA ILE A 190 -28.17 13.10 15.09
C ILE A 190 -27.23 12.79 13.92
N GLY A 191 -27.74 12.72 12.68
CA GLY A 191 -26.96 12.35 11.51
C GLY A 191 -26.50 10.89 11.51
N GLY A 192 -27.16 10.02 12.26
CA GLY A 192 -26.81 8.61 12.38
C GLY A 192 -27.17 7.82 11.13
N PHE A 193 -26.37 6.79 10.84
CA PHE A 193 -26.57 5.92 9.67
C PHE A 193 -27.39 4.68 10.05
N ALA A 194 -28.50 4.43 9.36
CA ALA A 194 -29.48 3.41 9.76
C ALA A 194 -29.03 1.98 9.41
N SER A 195 -29.16 1.06 10.38
CA SER A 195 -29.22 -0.37 10.10
C SER A 195 -30.66 -0.71 9.71
N LYS A 196 -30.85 -1.23 8.49
CA LYS A 196 -32.15 -1.50 7.88
C LYS A 196 -32.55 -2.98 7.95
N GLY A 197 -31.61 -3.86 8.26
CA GLY A 197 -31.87 -5.27 8.50
C GLY A 197 -31.81 -6.16 7.26
N ASP A 198 -32.56 -7.27 7.30
CA ASP A 198 -32.60 -8.30 6.27
C ASP A 198 -33.34 -7.82 5.01
N LEU A 199 -32.72 -8.02 3.83
CA LEU A 199 -33.32 -7.74 2.53
C LEU A 199 -34.41 -8.75 2.15
N GLY A 200 -34.37 -9.98 2.65
CA GLY A 200 -35.32 -11.03 2.28
C GLY A 200 -35.48 -11.16 0.77
N THR A 201 -36.71 -10.97 0.28
CA THR A 201 -37.09 -11.04 -1.14
C THR A 201 -37.12 -9.69 -1.85
N ILE A 202 -36.65 -8.60 -1.20
CA ILE A 202 -36.65 -7.26 -1.78
C ILE A 202 -35.82 -7.26 -3.07
N ASN A 203 -36.43 -6.72 -4.12
CA ASN A 203 -35.71 -6.40 -5.35
C ASN A 203 -34.86 -5.15 -5.11
N LEU A 204 -33.55 -5.22 -5.31
CA LEU A 204 -32.64 -4.10 -5.05
C LEU A 204 -32.99 -2.86 -5.85
N ASN A 205 -33.68 -3.02 -6.99
CA ASN A 205 -34.11 -1.89 -7.76
C ASN A 205 -35.09 -1.00 -7.04
N SER A 206 -35.86 -1.47 -6.04
CA SER A 206 -36.82 -0.66 -5.27
C SER A 206 -36.16 0.25 -4.22
N LEU A 207 -34.86 0.09 -3.98
CA LEU A 207 -34.11 0.79 -2.93
C LEU A 207 -33.35 2.02 -3.47
N GLY A 208 -34.07 2.97 -4.06
CA GLY A 208 -33.50 4.18 -4.65
C GLY A 208 -33.91 5.51 -3.99
N ASP A 209 -34.83 5.47 -3.02
CA ASP A 209 -35.34 6.68 -2.38
C ASP A 209 -34.42 7.22 -1.27
N ARG A 210 -34.20 8.52 -1.27
CA ARG A 210 -33.19 9.19 -0.42
C ARG A 210 -33.54 9.16 1.07
N ALA A 211 -34.83 9.23 1.40
CA ALA A 211 -35.32 9.30 2.77
C ALA A 211 -35.52 7.90 3.37
N THR A 212 -36.00 6.97 2.56
CA THR A 212 -36.48 5.66 3.04
C THR A 212 -35.51 4.51 2.77
N SER A 213 -34.70 4.58 1.71
CA SER A 213 -33.82 3.45 1.31
C SER A 213 -32.41 3.53 1.92
N ALA A 214 -31.90 4.74 2.18
CA ALA A 214 -30.54 4.94 2.69
C ALA A 214 -30.29 4.22 4.02
N GLY A 215 -29.19 3.47 4.11
CA GLY A 215 -28.82 2.65 5.27
C GLY A 215 -28.01 1.41 4.89
N VAL A 216 -27.68 0.59 5.89
CA VAL A 216 -27.02 -0.71 5.74
C VAL A 216 -28.06 -1.82 5.80
N TRP A 217 -28.07 -2.66 4.77
CA TRP A 217 -28.89 -3.86 4.70
C TRP A 217 -27.99 -5.09 4.57
N TYR A 218 -28.52 -6.27 4.88
CA TYR A 218 -27.83 -7.53 4.61
C TYR A 218 -28.74 -8.53 3.90
N GLN A 219 -28.14 -9.36 3.06
CA GLN A 219 -28.76 -10.54 2.48
C GLN A 219 -28.09 -11.76 3.09
N PRO A 220 -28.77 -12.53 3.97
CA PRO A 220 -28.13 -13.61 4.71
C PRO A 220 -27.83 -14.86 3.86
N THR A 221 -28.43 -15.00 2.68
CA THR A 221 -28.35 -16.25 1.90
C THR A 221 -28.10 -16.00 0.41
N ASP A 222 -27.32 -16.89 -0.22
CA ASP A 222 -27.01 -16.81 -1.65
C ASP A 222 -28.25 -17.09 -2.51
N ILE A 223 -29.22 -17.84 -2.00
CA ILE A 223 -30.41 -18.28 -2.74
C ILE A 223 -31.34 -17.11 -3.12
N LEU A 224 -31.39 -16.07 -2.29
CA LEU A 224 -32.23 -14.88 -2.54
C LEU A 224 -31.47 -13.75 -3.26
N ALA A 225 -30.14 -13.82 -3.34
CA ALA A 225 -29.29 -12.85 -4.04
C ALA A 225 -29.33 -13.02 -5.58
N THR A 226 -30.52 -13.08 -6.19
CA THR A 226 -30.65 -13.45 -7.61
C THR A 226 -30.48 -12.26 -8.56
N SER A 227 -30.10 -12.55 -9.81
CA SER A 227 -30.09 -11.55 -10.88
C SER A 227 -31.49 -10.95 -11.15
N ALA A 228 -32.56 -11.75 -10.99
CA ALA A 228 -33.95 -11.28 -11.09
C ALA A 228 -34.31 -10.25 -10.00
N ALA A 229 -33.70 -10.36 -8.82
CA ALA A 229 -33.80 -9.37 -7.75
C ALA A 229 -32.78 -8.22 -7.88
N ASN A 230 -32.08 -8.12 -9.03
CA ASN A 230 -31.08 -7.10 -9.37
C ASN A 230 -29.82 -7.08 -8.51
N TYR A 231 -29.43 -8.24 -7.94
CA TYR A 231 -28.12 -8.40 -7.32
C TYR A 231 -27.01 -8.46 -8.39
N PRO A 232 -25.81 -7.92 -8.11
CA PRO A 232 -24.68 -7.99 -9.04
C PRO A 232 -24.10 -9.40 -9.17
N ILE A 233 -24.33 -10.25 -8.17
CA ILE A 233 -23.82 -11.62 -8.09
C ILE A 233 -24.74 -12.47 -7.21
N GLN A 234 -24.84 -13.77 -7.51
CA GLN A 234 -25.52 -14.75 -6.67
C GLN A 234 -24.70 -15.14 -5.44
N SER A 235 -24.61 -14.20 -4.50
CA SER A 235 -23.92 -14.37 -3.22
C SER A 235 -24.56 -13.48 -2.17
N SER A 236 -24.74 -14.00 -0.96
CA SER A 236 -25.03 -13.27 0.28
C SER A 236 -24.00 -12.16 0.50
N GLY A 237 -24.37 -11.16 1.30
CA GLY A 237 -23.54 -9.98 1.47
C GLY A 237 -24.25 -8.81 2.14
N THR A 238 -23.59 -7.66 2.10
CA THR A 238 -24.07 -6.40 2.66
C THR A 238 -24.36 -5.41 1.54
N LEU A 239 -25.53 -4.79 1.58
CA LEU A 239 -25.89 -3.68 0.71
C LEU A 239 -25.81 -2.38 1.51
N LEU A 240 -24.94 -1.48 1.08
CA LEU A 240 -24.86 -0.11 1.55
C LEU A 240 -25.60 0.79 0.57
N VAL A 241 -26.64 1.48 1.03
CA VAL A 241 -27.39 2.46 0.24
C VAL A 241 -27.08 3.85 0.77
N THR A 242 -26.43 4.70 -0.03
CA THR A 242 -26.03 6.05 0.35
C THR A 242 -26.77 7.08 -0.47
N GLN A 243 -27.11 8.21 0.13
CA GLN A 243 -27.72 9.32 -0.60
C GLN A 243 -26.74 9.85 -1.64
N SER A 244 -27.19 10.04 -2.87
CA SER A 244 -26.35 10.49 -3.99
C SER A 244 -27.17 11.26 -5.02
N ALA A 245 -26.61 11.54 -6.20
CA ALA A 245 -27.33 12.14 -7.32
C ALA A 245 -28.60 11.33 -7.64
N TYR A 246 -29.70 12.06 -7.94
CA TYR A 246 -30.99 11.51 -8.36
C TYR A 246 -31.76 10.62 -7.36
N GLY A 247 -31.21 10.38 -6.18
CA GLY A 247 -31.78 9.55 -5.13
C GLY A 247 -30.67 8.94 -4.27
N CYS A 248 -30.31 7.70 -4.59
CA CYS A 248 -29.28 6.94 -3.89
C CYS A 248 -28.26 6.29 -4.84
N GLN A 249 -27.10 5.97 -4.29
CA GLN A 249 -26.13 5.02 -4.82
C GLN A 249 -26.22 3.73 -4.00
N GLN A 250 -25.91 2.60 -4.64
CA GLN A 250 -25.84 1.30 -3.99
C GLN A 250 -24.42 0.74 -4.11
N GLU A 251 -23.91 0.22 -3.01
CA GLU A 251 -22.70 -0.59 -2.96
C GLU A 251 -23.06 -1.96 -2.38
N TYR A 252 -22.71 -3.03 -3.08
CA TYR A 252 -22.90 -4.39 -2.60
C TYR A 252 -21.54 -5.03 -2.34
N THR A 253 -21.30 -5.49 -1.11
CA THR A 253 -20.14 -6.29 -0.75
C THR A 253 -20.59 -7.73 -0.52
N ALA A 254 -20.25 -8.62 -1.44
CA ALA A 254 -20.54 -10.04 -1.31
C ALA A 254 -19.71 -10.65 -0.16
N TYR A 255 -20.18 -11.75 0.43
CA TYR A 255 -19.49 -12.49 1.49
C TYR A 255 -18.05 -12.89 1.10
N SER A 256 -17.83 -13.15 -0.20
CA SER A 256 -16.49 -13.42 -0.76
C SER A 256 -15.52 -12.24 -0.73
N GLY A 257 -15.98 -11.03 -0.39
CA GLY A 257 -15.21 -9.78 -0.43
C GLY A 257 -15.25 -9.04 -1.76
N ARG A 258 -15.96 -9.56 -2.78
CA ARG A 258 -16.20 -8.85 -4.05
C ARG A 258 -17.11 -7.64 -3.80
N LYS A 259 -16.75 -6.49 -4.34
CA LYS A 259 -17.46 -5.23 -4.14
C LYS A 259 -17.97 -4.68 -5.47
N PHE A 260 -19.23 -4.24 -5.47
CA PHE A 260 -19.92 -3.72 -6.65
C PHE A 260 -20.56 -2.38 -6.30
N VAL A 261 -20.62 -1.45 -7.26
CA VAL A 261 -21.30 -0.16 -7.09
C VAL A 261 -22.18 0.16 -8.29
N ARG A 262 -23.32 0.79 -8.06
CA ARG A 262 -24.15 1.42 -9.10
C ARG A 262 -24.85 2.65 -8.56
N GLY A 263 -25.16 3.60 -9.44
CA GLY A 263 -25.98 4.76 -9.14
C GLY A 263 -27.24 4.83 -10.01
N LEU A 264 -28.16 5.72 -9.66
CA LEU A 264 -29.24 6.11 -10.55
C LEU A 264 -28.71 6.97 -11.71
N SER A 265 -29.20 6.73 -12.92
CA SER A 265 -28.84 7.53 -14.11
C SER A 265 -29.73 8.75 -14.30
N SER A 266 -30.89 8.80 -13.65
CA SER A 266 -31.78 9.96 -13.58
C SER A 266 -32.70 9.86 -12.36
N ALA A 267 -33.56 10.88 -12.15
CA ALA A 267 -34.43 10.98 -10.98
C ALA A 267 -35.18 9.67 -10.69
N TRP A 268 -35.13 9.24 -9.44
CA TRP A 268 -35.77 8.02 -8.96
C TRP A 268 -37.27 7.94 -9.30
N THR A 269 -37.69 6.83 -9.89
CA THR A 269 -39.08 6.58 -10.34
C THR A 269 -39.78 5.42 -9.62
N GLY A 270 -39.19 4.87 -8.55
CA GLY A 270 -39.73 3.73 -7.81
C GLY A 270 -39.05 2.37 -8.13
N SER A 271 -38.37 2.25 -9.27
CA SER A 271 -37.57 1.06 -9.62
C SER A 271 -36.29 1.37 -10.42
N GLY A 272 -35.94 2.65 -10.59
CA GLY A 272 -34.76 3.09 -11.32
C GLY A 272 -34.96 4.49 -11.93
N PRO A 273 -34.26 4.82 -13.02
CA PRO A 273 -33.36 3.97 -13.80
C PRO A 273 -31.97 3.81 -13.14
N TRP A 274 -31.51 2.56 -13.04
CA TRP A 274 -30.19 2.22 -12.50
C TRP A 274 -29.14 2.09 -13.60
N THR A 275 -27.93 2.53 -13.32
CA THR A 275 -26.74 2.13 -14.08
C THR A 275 -26.44 0.65 -13.85
N SER A 276 -25.69 0.04 -14.77
CA SER A 276 -25.15 -1.30 -14.55
C SER A 276 -24.22 -1.32 -13.34
N TRP A 277 -24.20 -2.46 -12.64
CA TRP A 277 -23.23 -2.68 -11.58
C TRP A 277 -21.80 -2.66 -12.11
N VAL A 278 -20.94 -1.93 -11.42
CA VAL A 278 -19.49 -1.87 -11.68
C VAL A 278 -18.78 -2.61 -10.56
N GLU A 279 -17.98 -3.61 -10.90
CA GLU A 279 -17.18 -4.37 -9.93
C GLU A 279 -15.83 -3.69 -9.65
N PHE A 280 -15.41 -3.69 -8.38
CA PHE A 280 -14.08 -3.30 -7.97
C PHE A 280 -13.14 -4.51 -7.95
N TYR A 281 -11.98 -4.35 -8.58
CA TYR A 281 -10.90 -5.33 -8.56
C TYR A 281 -9.82 -4.97 -7.53
N GLY A 282 -9.13 -5.98 -7.00
CA GLY A 282 -8.07 -5.84 -6.02
C GLY A 282 -7.07 -7.00 -6.05
N PRO A 283 -6.08 -7.04 -5.15
CA PRO A 283 -5.02 -8.06 -5.17
C PRO A 283 -5.53 -9.51 -5.16
N ASN A 284 -6.65 -9.75 -4.48
CA ASN A 284 -7.30 -11.06 -4.34
C ASN A 284 -8.45 -11.30 -5.35
N ASN A 285 -8.84 -10.29 -6.13
CA ASN A 285 -9.84 -10.37 -7.20
C ASN A 285 -9.33 -9.52 -8.37
N LYS A 286 -8.40 -10.06 -9.15
CA LYS A 286 -7.78 -9.34 -10.28
C LYS A 286 -8.71 -9.40 -11.49
N PRO A 287 -8.74 -8.35 -12.34
CA PRO A 287 -9.46 -8.44 -13.59
C PRO A 287 -8.86 -9.56 -14.44
N THR A 288 -9.71 -10.34 -15.10
CA THR A 288 -9.28 -11.30 -16.11
C THR A 288 -8.86 -10.56 -17.38
N SER A 289 -8.15 -11.26 -18.27
CA SER A 289 -7.79 -10.72 -19.58
C SER A 289 -9.00 -10.23 -20.38
N ASN A 290 -10.14 -10.93 -20.28
CA ASN A 290 -11.39 -10.51 -20.90
C ASN A 290 -11.94 -9.20 -20.29
N ASP A 291 -11.84 -9.03 -18.97
CA ASP A 291 -12.40 -7.86 -18.27
C ASP A 291 -11.71 -6.53 -18.66
N ILE A 292 -10.44 -6.59 -19.08
CA ILE A 292 -9.66 -5.42 -19.49
C ILE A 292 -9.29 -5.41 -20.97
N GLY A 293 -9.80 -6.35 -21.77
CA GLY A 293 -9.47 -6.48 -23.20
C GLY A 293 -7.98 -6.71 -23.45
N SER A 294 -7.29 -7.41 -22.55
CA SER A 294 -5.86 -7.75 -22.69
C SER A 294 -5.67 -9.19 -23.16
N LEU A 295 -4.53 -9.50 -23.76
CA LEU A 295 -4.17 -10.87 -24.13
C LEU A 295 -3.66 -11.64 -22.90
N ALA A 296 -4.11 -12.88 -22.73
CA ALA A 296 -3.65 -13.72 -21.61
C ALA A 296 -2.21 -14.20 -21.85
N LYS A 297 -1.31 -14.07 -20.88
CA LYS A 297 0.10 -14.48 -20.98
C LYS A 297 0.30 -15.97 -21.33
N ILE A 298 -0.72 -16.79 -21.08
CA ILE A 298 -0.74 -18.24 -21.30
C ILE A 298 -1.27 -18.65 -22.68
N SER A 299 -1.89 -17.73 -23.42
CA SER A 299 -2.34 -17.98 -24.79
C SER A 299 -1.37 -17.33 -25.76
N ASN A 300 -0.74 -18.17 -26.56
CA ASN A 300 0.27 -17.88 -27.56
C ASN A 300 -0.30 -17.08 -28.75
N LEU A 301 -0.64 -15.79 -28.58
CA LEU A 301 -1.07 -14.88 -29.67
C LEU A 301 -2.26 -15.38 -30.53
N SER A 302 -2.87 -16.51 -30.15
CA SER A 302 -3.95 -17.22 -30.87
C SER A 302 -5.27 -16.44 -30.90
N ASP A 303 -5.37 -15.49 -29.98
CA ASP A 303 -6.49 -14.64 -29.66
C ASP A 303 -6.38 -13.25 -30.31
N VAL A 304 -5.27 -13.00 -31.04
CA VAL A 304 -5.18 -11.84 -31.92
C VAL A 304 -5.94 -12.15 -33.20
N THR A 305 -7.13 -11.56 -33.35
CA THR A 305 -7.98 -11.68 -34.55
C THR A 305 -7.24 -11.37 -35.86
N ASN A 306 -6.18 -10.57 -35.80
CA ASN A 306 -5.27 -10.29 -36.92
C ASN A 306 -3.79 -10.33 -36.46
N PRO A 307 -3.14 -11.51 -36.48
CA PRO A 307 -1.74 -11.66 -36.08
C PRO A 307 -0.78 -10.75 -36.83
N SER A 308 -1.06 -10.43 -38.10
CA SER A 308 -0.28 -9.53 -38.94
C SER A 308 -0.29 -8.08 -38.44
N LEU A 309 -1.44 -7.60 -37.92
CA LEU A 309 -1.55 -6.26 -37.34
C LEU A 309 -0.80 -6.15 -36.01
N SER A 310 -0.88 -7.19 -35.17
CA SER A 310 -0.14 -7.23 -33.91
C SER A 310 1.37 -7.24 -34.12
N LEU A 311 1.86 -8.01 -35.09
CA LEU A 311 3.28 -8.05 -35.46
C LEU A 311 3.78 -6.69 -35.98
N THR A 312 2.95 -5.98 -36.76
CA THR A 312 3.23 -4.63 -37.26
C THR A 312 3.34 -3.61 -36.12
N ASN A 313 2.44 -3.65 -35.14
CA ASN A 313 2.39 -2.67 -34.05
C ASN A 313 3.55 -2.80 -33.05
N ILE A 314 4.12 -4.00 -32.89
CA ILE A 314 5.24 -4.27 -31.94
C ILE A 314 6.62 -4.26 -32.62
N GLY A 315 6.69 -4.08 -33.93
CA GLY A 315 7.94 -4.10 -34.69
C GLY A 315 8.69 -5.44 -34.63
N GLY A 316 7.98 -6.54 -34.34
CA GLY A 316 8.57 -7.87 -34.17
C GLY A 316 8.81 -8.56 -35.50
N LEU A 317 9.95 -9.24 -35.65
CA LEU A 317 10.22 -10.13 -36.78
C LEU A 317 9.94 -11.59 -36.39
N ALA A 318 9.29 -12.37 -37.27
CA ALA A 318 9.01 -13.78 -37.00
C ALA A 318 10.31 -14.61 -36.94
N LYS A 319 10.42 -15.51 -35.95
CA LYS A 319 11.63 -16.30 -35.62
C LYS A 319 12.17 -17.18 -36.77
N ASN A 320 11.35 -17.42 -37.79
CA ASN A 320 11.55 -18.39 -38.85
C ASN A 320 11.63 -17.76 -40.26
N SER A 321 11.70 -16.42 -40.35
CA SER A 321 12.07 -15.75 -41.60
C SER A 321 13.59 -15.77 -41.78
N ASN A 322 14.04 -16.38 -42.88
CA ASN A 322 15.38 -16.12 -43.41
C ASN A 322 15.46 -14.62 -43.73
N LEU A 323 16.65 -14.00 -43.67
CA LEU A 323 16.91 -12.56 -43.89
C LEU A 323 16.49 -12.00 -45.27
N SER A 324 15.69 -12.75 -46.04
CA SER A 324 15.06 -12.37 -47.30
C SER A 324 14.09 -11.19 -47.20
N ASP A 325 13.65 -10.85 -45.99
CA ASP A 325 12.76 -9.71 -45.70
C ASP A 325 13.53 -8.45 -45.25
N ILE A 326 14.87 -8.50 -45.18
CA ILE A 326 15.66 -7.27 -45.03
C ILE A 326 15.44 -6.42 -46.29
N ALA A 327 14.74 -5.30 -46.12
CA ALA A 327 14.42 -4.36 -47.19
C ALA A 327 15.64 -3.87 -47.99
N ASN A 328 16.83 -3.88 -47.36
CA ASN A 328 18.11 -3.58 -48.03
C ASN A 328 19.24 -4.49 -47.51
N PRO A 329 19.47 -5.66 -48.11
CA PRO A 329 20.49 -6.62 -47.67
C PRO A 329 21.91 -6.04 -47.70
N SER A 330 22.19 -5.13 -48.65
CA SER A 330 23.50 -4.46 -48.78
C SER A 330 23.79 -3.53 -47.61
N LEU A 331 22.79 -2.78 -47.12
CA LEU A 331 22.92 -1.90 -45.95
C LEU A 331 23.03 -2.71 -44.65
N ALA A 332 22.31 -3.84 -44.55
CA ALA A 332 22.43 -4.72 -43.39
C ALA A 332 23.83 -5.35 -43.31
N LEU A 333 24.40 -5.77 -44.44
CA LEU A 333 25.78 -6.29 -44.49
C LEU A 333 26.81 -5.21 -44.08
N SER A 334 26.64 -3.96 -44.52
CA SER A 334 27.54 -2.87 -44.13
C SER A 334 27.44 -2.51 -42.65
N ASN A 335 26.22 -2.49 -42.08
CA ASN A 335 26.02 -2.19 -40.66
C ASN A 335 26.58 -3.29 -39.74
N LEU A 336 26.57 -4.53 -40.21
CA LEU A 336 27.13 -5.69 -39.49
C LEU A 336 28.62 -5.90 -39.77
N SER A 337 29.27 -5.03 -40.56
CA SER A 337 30.68 -5.17 -40.97
C SER A 337 31.00 -6.53 -41.60
N GLY A 338 30.05 -7.13 -42.33
CA GLY A 338 30.25 -8.45 -42.95
C GLY A 338 31.13 -8.39 -44.20
N PHE A 339 32.07 -9.32 -44.34
CA PHE A 339 32.93 -9.40 -45.53
C PHE A 339 32.19 -10.09 -46.70
N PRO A 340 32.06 -9.46 -47.89
CA PRO A 340 31.22 -10.01 -48.95
C PRO A 340 31.79 -11.30 -49.57
N ILE A 341 30.98 -12.36 -49.59
CA ILE A 341 31.17 -13.48 -50.52
C ILE A 341 30.43 -13.11 -51.81
N LYS A 342 31.14 -13.07 -52.94
CA LYS A 342 30.60 -12.65 -54.23
C LYS A 342 30.19 -13.89 -55.01
N GLY A 343 30.73 -14.10 -56.20
CA GLY A 343 30.34 -15.22 -57.06
C GLY A 343 31.44 -15.65 -58.02
N SER A 344 31.02 -16.35 -59.08
CA SER A 344 31.93 -16.81 -60.14
C SER A 344 32.49 -15.63 -60.95
N LEU A 345 33.78 -15.68 -61.25
CA LEU A 345 34.46 -14.76 -62.16
C LEU A 345 34.14 -15.04 -63.63
N GLY A 346 33.61 -16.21 -63.97
CA GLY A 346 33.22 -16.55 -65.35
C GLY A 346 34.29 -16.20 -66.39
N ALA A 347 33.89 -15.41 -67.39
CA ALA A 347 34.77 -14.94 -68.47
C ALA A 347 35.44 -13.58 -68.19
N SER A 348 35.33 -13.06 -66.97
CA SER A 348 35.78 -11.72 -66.63
C SER A 348 37.31 -11.58 -66.62
N ASP A 349 37.75 -10.39 -67.00
CA ASP A 349 39.14 -9.95 -66.88
C ASP A 349 39.40 -9.46 -65.44
N LEU A 350 40.45 -9.98 -64.79
CA LEU A 350 40.80 -9.59 -63.42
C LEU A 350 41.15 -8.11 -63.29
N ASN A 351 41.56 -7.46 -64.37
CA ASN A 351 41.81 -6.04 -64.37
C ASN A 351 40.55 -5.25 -64.00
N GLY A 352 39.34 -5.73 -64.30
CA GLY A 352 38.08 -5.05 -63.98
C GLY A 352 37.69 -5.03 -62.50
N PHE A 353 38.40 -5.77 -61.64
CA PHE A 353 38.07 -5.92 -60.22
C PHE A 353 38.87 -4.97 -59.33
N GLY A 354 38.79 -3.66 -59.62
CA GLY A 354 39.53 -2.61 -58.92
C GLY A 354 38.69 -1.67 -58.04
N ASN A 355 37.36 -1.69 -58.17
CA ASN A 355 36.46 -0.75 -57.49
C ASN A 355 36.10 -1.24 -56.07
N ILE A 356 36.36 -0.42 -55.06
CA ILE A 356 36.20 -0.82 -53.64
C ILE A 356 34.75 -1.17 -53.25
N THR A 357 33.76 -0.58 -53.90
CA THR A 357 32.34 -0.80 -53.57
C THR A 357 31.81 -2.07 -54.24
N SER A 358 32.22 -2.34 -55.48
CA SER A 358 31.70 -3.47 -56.26
C SER A 358 32.59 -4.71 -56.20
N SER A 359 33.91 -4.56 -56.07
CA SER A 359 34.89 -5.63 -56.28
C SER A 359 35.41 -6.24 -54.97
N VAL A 360 35.45 -5.50 -53.86
CA VAL A 360 35.91 -6.04 -52.56
C VAL A 360 35.05 -7.23 -52.15
N GLY A 361 35.72 -8.33 -51.80
CA GLY A 361 35.10 -9.59 -51.46
C GLY A 361 35.88 -10.80 -51.95
N VAL A 362 35.29 -11.98 -51.73
CA VAL A 362 35.82 -13.27 -52.21
C VAL A 362 35.11 -13.68 -53.48
N TRP A 363 35.87 -13.93 -54.54
CA TRP A 363 35.41 -14.45 -55.81
C TRP A 363 36.08 -15.79 -56.13
N TYR A 364 35.46 -16.59 -56.98
CA TYR A 364 36.07 -17.84 -57.43
C TYR A 364 36.10 -17.93 -58.96
N GLN A 365 37.17 -18.49 -59.50
CA GLN A 365 37.23 -18.98 -60.86
C GLN A 365 37.24 -20.50 -60.80
N SER A 366 36.25 -21.15 -61.40
CA SER A 366 36.08 -22.60 -61.35
C SER A 366 36.61 -23.32 -62.60
N VAL A 367 37.08 -22.60 -63.61
CA VAL A 367 37.47 -23.17 -64.91
C VAL A 367 38.84 -22.68 -65.35
N ASP A 368 39.80 -23.62 -65.48
CA ASP A 368 41.18 -23.33 -65.91
C ASP A 368 41.23 -22.59 -67.25
N SER A 369 40.39 -22.97 -68.23
CA SER A 369 40.36 -22.32 -69.55
C SER A 369 39.87 -20.86 -69.53
N GLN A 370 39.28 -20.41 -68.42
CA GLN A 370 38.86 -19.02 -68.25
C GLN A 370 39.87 -18.18 -67.46
N ALA A 371 40.79 -18.82 -66.74
CA ALA A 371 41.94 -18.19 -66.10
C ALA A 371 43.10 -18.11 -67.10
N THR A 372 43.22 -16.99 -67.82
CA THR A 372 44.25 -16.84 -68.86
C THR A 372 45.04 -15.54 -68.70
N PRO A 373 46.25 -15.44 -69.26
CA PRO A 373 47.06 -14.23 -69.15
C PRO A 373 46.41 -13.07 -69.91
N GLY A 374 45.67 -13.36 -70.99
CA GLY A 374 44.88 -12.38 -71.73
C GLY A 374 43.69 -11.81 -70.95
N ARG A 375 43.39 -12.35 -69.78
CA ARG A 375 42.42 -11.83 -68.78
C ARG A 375 43.10 -11.48 -67.46
N HIS A 376 44.42 -11.29 -67.51
CA HIS A 376 45.27 -10.84 -66.41
C HIS A 376 45.27 -11.74 -65.16
N TYR A 377 45.04 -13.04 -65.35
CA TYR A 377 45.30 -14.04 -64.32
C TYR A 377 46.81 -14.28 -64.19
N PRO A 378 47.33 -14.43 -62.96
CA PRO A 378 48.76 -14.70 -62.73
C PRO A 378 49.19 -16.11 -63.13
N ALA A 379 48.23 -17.02 -63.31
CA ALA A 379 48.46 -18.41 -63.68
C ALA A 379 47.28 -18.94 -64.52
N ASN A 380 47.54 -19.91 -65.39
CA ASN A 380 46.54 -20.51 -66.29
C ASN A 380 45.69 -21.58 -65.59
N THR A 381 45.17 -21.26 -64.41
CA THR A 381 44.51 -22.22 -63.55
C THR A 381 43.46 -21.55 -62.66
N SER A 382 42.42 -22.30 -62.35
CA SER A 382 41.33 -21.96 -61.46
C SER A 382 41.80 -21.76 -60.02
N GLY A 383 40.99 -21.06 -59.24
CA GLY A 383 41.38 -20.59 -57.93
C GLY A 383 40.46 -19.51 -57.38
N THR A 384 40.89 -18.92 -56.28
CA THR A 384 40.16 -17.88 -55.55
C THR A 384 40.84 -16.54 -55.76
N LEU A 385 40.04 -15.54 -56.12
CA LEU A 385 40.44 -14.13 -56.09
C LEU A 385 39.90 -13.49 -54.82
N LEU A 386 40.81 -13.00 -53.99
CA LEU A 386 40.49 -12.14 -52.86
C LEU A 386 40.82 -10.70 -53.25
N VAL A 387 39.82 -9.82 -53.17
CA VAL A 387 39.99 -8.37 -53.36
C VAL A 387 39.77 -7.68 -52.03
N THR A 388 40.80 -7.00 -51.53
CA THR A 388 40.74 -6.26 -50.26
C THR A 388 41.05 -4.79 -50.50
N GLN A 389 40.41 -3.91 -49.72
CA GLN A 389 40.73 -2.49 -49.75
C GLN A 389 42.20 -2.30 -49.33
N SER A 390 42.94 -1.49 -50.09
CA SER A 390 44.37 -1.24 -49.91
C SER A 390 44.73 0.11 -50.52
N ALA A 391 46.02 0.44 -50.62
CA ALA A 391 46.48 1.68 -51.24
C ALA A 391 45.91 1.85 -52.67
N TYR A 392 45.55 3.10 -53.01
CA TYR A 392 44.99 3.50 -54.31
C TYR A 392 43.65 2.85 -54.72
N GLY A 393 43.02 2.11 -53.81
CA GLY A 393 41.73 1.46 -53.99
C GLY A 393 41.73 0.07 -53.38
N CYS A 394 42.37 -0.89 -54.06
CA CYS A 394 42.40 -2.27 -53.60
C CYS A 394 43.69 -3.00 -54.00
N GLN A 395 43.87 -4.16 -53.39
CA GLN A 395 44.83 -5.17 -53.81
C GLN A 395 44.09 -6.45 -54.19
N GLN A 396 44.73 -7.26 -55.03
CA GLN A 396 44.26 -8.56 -55.44
C GLN A 396 45.24 -9.63 -54.98
N GLU A 397 44.70 -10.67 -54.39
CA GLU A 397 45.40 -11.92 -54.12
C GLU A 397 44.72 -13.03 -54.92
N TYR A 398 45.51 -13.78 -55.69
CA TYR A 398 45.03 -14.95 -56.39
C TYR A 398 45.69 -16.19 -55.82
N THR A 399 44.88 -17.10 -55.29
CA THR A 399 45.33 -18.41 -54.83
C THR A 399 44.80 -19.47 -55.80
N THR A 400 45.72 -20.10 -56.52
CA THR A 400 45.40 -21.23 -57.39
C THR A 400 44.94 -22.44 -56.58
N TYR A 401 44.13 -23.34 -57.16
CA TYR A 401 43.71 -24.55 -56.44
C TYR A 401 44.90 -25.46 -56.06
N SER A 402 46.03 -25.35 -56.76
CA SER A 402 47.27 -26.09 -56.48
C SER A 402 48.13 -25.48 -55.37
N GLY A 403 47.72 -24.34 -54.80
CA GLY A 403 48.36 -23.72 -53.64
C GLY A 403 49.41 -22.65 -53.97
N LEU A 404 49.63 -22.31 -55.25
CA LEU A 404 50.41 -21.12 -55.61
C LEU A 404 49.63 -19.86 -55.26
N LYS A 405 50.32 -18.89 -54.65
CA LYS A 405 49.74 -17.61 -54.24
C LYS A 405 50.46 -16.46 -54.91
N PHE A 406 49.66 -15.55 -55.46
CA PHE A 406 50.11 -14.36 -56.18
C PHE A 406 49.45 -13.13 -55.58
N VAL A 407 50.17 -12.01 -55.53
CA VAL A 407 49.64 -10.73 -55.06
C VAL A 407 50.00 -9.61 -56.04
N ARG A 408 49.05 -8.70 -56.28
CA ARG A 408 49.27 -7.42 -56.95
C ARG A 408 48.42 -6.33 -56.30
N GLY A 409 48.78 -5.08 -56.52
CA GLY A 409 48.03 -3.92 -56.04
C GLY A 409 47.83 -2.91 -57.15
N LEU A 410 46.90 -1.96 -56.95
CA LEU A 410 46.87 -0.77 -57.78
C LEU A 410 48.14 0.06 -57.55
N SER A 411 48.75 0.56 -58.62
CA SER A 411 49.94 1.41 -58.55
C SER A 411 49.61 2.91 -58.55
N ALA A 412 48.35 3.27 -58.83
CA ALA A 412 47.76 4.61 -58.73
C ALA A 412 46.24 4.47 -58.63
N GLU A 413 45.52 5.59 -58.46
CA GLU A 413 44.05 5.59 -58.32
C GLU A 413 43.36 4.80 -59.45
N TRP A 414 42.36 4.01 -59.06
CA TRP A 414 41.59 3.16 -59.97
C TRP A 414 40.97 3.94 -61.13
N ASN A 415 41.29 3.53 -62.36
CA ASN A 415 40.86 4.20 -63.59
C ASN A 415 39.84 3.41 -64.43
N GLY A 416 39.28 2.32 -63.88
CA GLY A 416 38.34 1.44 -64.58
C GLY A 416 38.94 0.14 -65.12
N ALA A 417 40.27 0.06 -65.31
CA ALA A 417 40.97 -1.17 -65.70
C ALA A 417 42.36 -1.35 -65.05
N GLY A 418 42.83 -0.39 -64.25
CA GLY A 418 44.10 -0.39 -63.56
C GLY A 418 44.39 1.00 -62.97
N PRO A 419 45.67 1.44 -62.89
CA PRO A 419 46.88 0.71 -63.26
C PRO A 419 47.25 -0.32 -62.19
N TRP A 420 47.51 -1.56 -62.62
CA TRP A 420 47.92 -2.66 -61.75
C TRP A 420 49.43 -2.83 -61.75
N SER A 421 50.01 -3.13 -60.59
CA SER A 421 51.37 -3.66 -60.53
C SER A 421 51.44 -5.08 -61.08
N GLU A 422 52.64 -5.49 -61.47
CA GLU A 422 52.90 -6.87 -61.87
C GLU A 422 52.58 -7.84 -60.72
N TRP A 423 52.03 -9.00 -61.08
CA TRP A 423 51.79 -10.08 -60.13
C TRP A 423 53.10 -10.60 -59.53
N LYS A 424 53.17 -10.67 -58.21
CA LYS A 424 54.29 -11.27 -57.47
C LYS A 424 53.87 -12.61 -56.89
N GLN A 425 54.53 -13.69 -57.27
CA GLN A 425 54.37 -14.98 -56.60
C GLN A 425 55.06 -14.94 -55.23
N ILE A 426 54.37 -15.40 -54.19
CA ILE A 426 54.85 -15.31 -52.79
C ILE A 426 54.97 -16.68 -52.10
N SER A 427 54.82 -17.79 -52.83
CA SER A 427 55.11 -19.15 -52.35
C SER A 427 56.54 -19.61 -52.73
N ALA A 428 57.31 -20.20 -51.80
CA ALA A 428 58.74 -20.56 -51.94
C ALA A 428 59.04 -21.90 -52.69
N GLN A 429 60.18 -22.00 -53.38
CA GLN A 429 60.69 -23.17 -54.15
C GLN A 429 61.48 -24.17 -53.27
N GLN A 430 61.47 -25.48 -53.58
CA GLN A 430 62.11 -26.58 -52.80
C GLN A 430 63.67 -26.64 -52.94
N PRO A 431 64.45 -27.19 -51.98
CA PRO A 431 65.93 -27.24 -52.02
C PRO A 431 66.55 -28.26 -53.01
N LYS A 432 67.76 -27.96 -53.55
CA LYS A 432 68.54 -28.81 -54.51
C LYS A 432 69.19 -30.02 -53.81
N THR A 433 69.06 -31.22 -54.40
CA THR A 433 69.81 -32.44 -54.01
C THR A 433 71.22 -32.43 -54.61
N VAL A 434 72.27 -32.87 -53.89
CA VAL A 434 73.68 -32.83 -54.32
C VAL A 434 74.37 -34.21 -54.36
N THR A 435 75.41 -34.37 -55.20
CA THR A 435 76.19 -35.63 -55.36
C THR A 435 77.66 -35.50 -54.93
N THR A 436 78.46 -36.58 -55.05
CA THR A 436 79.89 -36.63 -54.69
C THR A 436 80.81 -35.87 -55.66
N ARG A 437 80.30 -35.48 -56.84
CA ARG A 437 80.97 -34.60 -57.82
C ARG A 437 79.95 -33.55 -58.27
N ASP A 438 79.91 -32.42 -57.57
CA ASP A 438 78.84 -31.43 -57.77
C ASP A 438 79.31 -30.01 -57.44
N TYR A 439 78.40 -29.06 -57.65
CA TYR A 439 78.56 -27.68 -57.26
C TYR A 439 77.26 -27.08 -56.71
N ILE A 440 77.41 -26.04 -55.90
CA ILE A 440 76.32 -25.10 -55.58
C ILE A 440 76.71 -23.70 -56.03
N ARG A 441 75.69 -22.92 -56.41
CA ARG A 441 75.83 -21.49 -56.71
C ARG A 441 75.02 -20.69 -55.69
N ILE A 442 75.65 -19.69 -55.09
CA ILE A 442 75.04 -18.88 -54.02
C ILE A 442 75.17 -17.39 -54.39
N PRO A 443 74.04 -16.66 -54.58
CA PRO A 443 72.70 -17.19 -54.88
C PRO A 443 72.66 -17.93 -56.24
N ASP A 444 71.64 -18.77 -56.49
CA ASP A 444 71.52 -19.56 -57.72
C ASP A 444 71.04 -18.72 -58.92
N VAL A 445 71.86 -17.74 -59.29
CA VAL A 445 71.71 -16.85 -60.45
C VAL A 445 73.08 -16.68 -61.13
N PRO A 446 73.14 -16.40 -62.45
CA PRO A 446 74.41 -16.13 -63.13
C PRO A 446 75.27 -15.08 -62.40
N GLY A 447 76.55 -15.37 -62.19
CA GLY A 447 77.48 -14.49 -61.45
C GLY A 447 77.54 -14.70 -59.92
N GLY A 448 76.73 -15.59 -59.36
CA GLY A 448 76.83 -15.99 -57.94
C GLY A 448 78.10 -16.80 -57.64
N LEU A 449 78.52 -16.82 -56.37
CA LEU A 449 79.67 -17.59 -55.90
C LEU A 449 79.45 -19.08 -56.15
N ILE A 450 80.42 -19.75 -56.75
CA ILE A 450 80.39 -21.18 -57.06
C ILE A 450 81.33 -21.91 -56.11
N ILE A 451 80.80 -22.93 -55.42
CA ILE A 451 81.55 -23.87 -54.60
C ILE A 451 81.44 -25.25 -55.24
N GLN A 452 82.56 -25.89 -55.55
CA GLN A 452 82.60 -27.19 -56.19
C GLN A 452 83.45 -28.19 -55.42
N TRP A 453 83.08 -29.47 -55.49
CA TRP A 453 83.82 -30.57 -54.87
C TRP A 453 83.80 -31.81 -55.75
N PHE A 454 84.87 -32.60 -55.67
CA PHE A 454 84.94 -33.93 -56.29
C PHE A 454 86.11 -34.75 -55.73
N ALA A 455 86.03 -36.07 -55.83
CA ALA A 455 87.17 -36.96 -55.62
C ALA A 455 87.91 -37.22 -56.95
N GLY A 456 89.24 -37.18 -56.94
CA GLY A 456 90.08 -37.57 -58.06
C GLY A 456 90.49 -39.04 -58.05
N PRO A 457 91.27 -39.50 -59.05
CA PRO A 457 91.67 -40.89 -59.19
C PRO A 457 92.57 -41.35 -58.05
N SER A 458 92.67 -42.65 -57.82
CA SER A 458 93.54 -43.21 -56.78
C SER A 458 95.01 -43.17 -57.21
N SER A 459 95.90 -42.86 -56.27
CA SER A 459 97.36 -42.91 -56.40
C SER A 459 97.93 -44.05 -55.56
N THR A 460 99.00 -44.69 -56.05
CA THR A 460 99.74 -45.76 -55.38
C THR A 460 101.25 -45.44 -55.25
N GLY A 461 101.65 -44.19 -55.51
CA GLY A 461 103.04 -43.75 -55.44
C GLY A 461 103.23 -42.30 -55.90
N GLU A 462 104.47 -41.82 -55.88
CA GLU A 462 104.78 -40.45 -56.31
C GLU A 462 104.51 -40.25 -57.80
N SER A 463 103.56 -39.37 -58.10
CA SER A 463 103.15 -39.10 -59.48
C SER A 463 102.45 -37.75 -59.60
N SER A 464 102.61 -37.13 -60.77
CA SER A 464 101.77 -36.00 -61.18
C SER A 464 100.37 -36.50 -61.54
N MET A 465 99.34 -35.78 -61.11
CA MET A 465 97.94 -36.13 -61.30
C MET A 465 97.18 -34.96 -61.88
N GLY A 466 96.77 -35.09 -63.14
CA GLY A 466 95.91 -34.12 -63.80
C GLY A 466 96.44 -33.67 -65.16
N PRO A 467 95.82 -32.62 -65.73
CA PRO A 467 94.80 -31.76 -65.11
C PRO A 467 93.46 -32.50 -64.84
N LEU A 468 92.94 -32.39 -63.61
CA LEU A 468 91.65 -32.96 -63.20
C LEU A 468 90.53 -31.92 -63.42
N PRO A 469 89.49 -32.21 -64.22
CA PRO A 469 88.47 -31.22 -64.53
C PRO A 469 87.55 -30.94 -63.33
N PHE A 470 87.08 -29.71 -63.20
CA PHE A 470 86.01 -29.34 -62.27
C PHE A 470 84.63 -29.85 -62.74
N PRO A 471 83.62 -29.96 -61.85
CA PRO A 471 82.24 -30.21 -62.26
C PRO A 471 81.72 -29.20 -63.29
N ILE A 472 82.04 -27.91 -63.10
CA ILE A 472 81.82 -26.84 -64.07
C ILE A 472 83.04 -25.90 -64.14
N ALA A 473 83.24 -25.25 -65.28
CA ALA A 473 84.20 -24.16 -65.40
C ALA A 473 83.80 -22.97 -64.52
N PHE A 474 84.76 -22.32 -63.86
CA PHE A 474 84.52 -21.01 -63.27
C PHE A 474 84.46 -19.95 -64.38
N PRO A 475 83.36 -19.17 -64.50
CA PRO A 475 83.21 -18.16 -65.54
C PRO A 475 84.33 -17.10 -65.57
N THR A 476 84.85 -16.70 -64.41
CA THR A 476 85.78 -15.56 -64.29
C THR A 476 87.07 -15.94 -63.58
N ALA A 477 87.00 -16.51 -62.37
CA ALA A 477 88.16 -16.77 -61.53
C ALA A 477 87.98 -17.97 -60.59
N CYS A 478 89.05 -18.74 -60.38
CA CYS A 478 89.18 -19.67 -59.26
C CYS A 478 89.93 -18.95 -58.13
N VAL A 479 89.25 -18.65 -57.03
CA VAL A 479 89.82 -17.86 -55.92
C VAL A 479 90.39 -18.74 -54.81
N PHE A 480 89.98 -20.00 -54.74
CA PHE A 480 90.49 -20.95 -53.75
C PHE A 480 90.54 -22.35 -54.35
N SER A 481 91.67 -23.04 -54.15
CA SER A 481 91.82 -24.44 -54.49
C SER A 481 92.58 -25.18 -53.41
N SER A 482 91.98 -26.25 -52.90
CA SER A 482 92.58 -27.12 -51.89
C SER A 482 92.35 -28.58 -52.25
N VAL A 483 93.26 -29.42 -51.77
CA VAL A 483 93.16 -30.87 -51.85
C VAL A 483 93.38 -31.47 -50.47
N SER A 484 92.57 -32.46 -50.13
CA SER A 484 92.76 -33.33 -48.97
C SER A 484 93.01 -34.77 -49.43
N THR A 485 93.63 -35.58 -48.58
CA THR A 485 93.89 -36.99 -48.85
C THR A 485 92.81 -37.85 -48.22
N LEU A 486 92.23 -38.76 -49.00
CA LEU A 486 91.38 -39.84 -48.51
C LEU A 486 92.08 -41.18 -48.75
N GLY A 487 92.52 -41.86 -47.69
CA GLY A 487 93.05 -43.22 -47.79
C GLY A 487 91.95 -44.24 -48.07
N ASN A 488 92.24 -45.29 -48.85
CA ASN A 488 91.26 -46.36 -49.14
C ASN A 488 91.28 -47.52 -48.12
N GLY A 489 92.10 -47.44 -47.08
CA GLY A 489 92.22 -48.47 -46.03
C GLY A 489 93.14 -49.65 -46.35
N THR A 490 93.87 -49.64 -47.48
CA THR A 490 94.85 -50.68 -47.83
C THR A 490 96.30 -50.17 -47.65
N GLY A 491 97.00 -50.68 -46.63
CA GLY A 491 98.38 -50.29 -46.29
C GLY A 491 98.51 -48.97 -45.51
N SER A 492 99.74 -48.61 -45.13
CA SER A 492 100.05 -47.30 -44.54
C SER A 492 99.90 -46.21 -45.61
N CYS A 493 98.96 -45.28 -45.44
CA CYS A 493 98.74 -44.17 -46.37
C CYS A 493 99.72 -43.02 -46.08
N ASP A 494 101.01 -43.24 -46.34
CA ASP A 494 102.05 -42.23 -46.18
C ASP A 494 102.11 -41.27 -47.39
N GLN A 495 100.94 -40.84 -47.87
CA GLN A 495 100.75 -40.02 -49.07
C GLN A 495 100.01 -38.72 -48.75
N MET A 496 100.45 -37.62 -49.37
CA MET A 496 99.66 -36.40 -49.46
C MET A 496 99.55 -35.90 -50.89
N PHE A 497 98.45 -35.22 -51.20
CA PHE A 497 98.31 -34.52 -52.46
C PHE A 497 98.64 -33.06 -52.26
N GLN A 498 99.42 -32.51 -53.19
CA GLN A 498 99.75 -31.09 -53.23
C GLN A 498 99.18 -30.49 -54.50
N VAL A 499 98.65 -29.29 -54.42
CA VAL A 499 98.22 -28.56 -55.61
C VAL A 499 99.45 -28.00 -56.31
N THR A 500 99.70 -28.44 -57.55
CA THR A 500 100.83 -27.93 -58.35
C THR A 500 100.41 -26.81 -59.27
N SER A 501 99.19 -26.83 -59.80
CA SER A 501 98.62 -25.72 -60.56
C SER A 501 97.09 -25.77 -60.57
N THR A 502 96.46 -24.61 -60.72
CA THR A 502 95.00 -24.47 -60.86
C THR A 502 94.67 -23.48 -61.97
N ASN A 503 93.66 -23.79 -62.79
CA ASN A 503 93.06 -22.86 -63.75
C ASN A 503 91.52 -22.84 -63.60
N LEU A 504 90.80 -22.15 -64.50
CA LEU A 504 89.34 -22.00 -64.42
C LEU A 504 88.57 -23.32 -64.56
N ASN A 505 89.18 -24.35 -65.16
CA ASN A 505 88.48 -25.56 -65.57
C ASN A 505 89.01 -26.81 -64.86
N SER A 506 90.17 -26.73 -64.22
CA SER A 506 90.88 -27.90 -63.72
C SER A 506 91.94 -27.57 -62.66
N ILE A 507 92.32 -28.61 -61.92
CA ILE A 507 93.41 -28.60 -60.94
C ILE A 507 94.41 -29.70 -61.27
N THR A 508 95.70 -29.42 -61.17
CA THR A 508 96.77 -30.40 -61.25
C THR A 508 97.34 -30.60 -59.86
N LEU A 509 97.53 -31.85 -59.50
CA LEU A 509 98.01 -32.29 -58.20
C LEU A 509 99.32 -33.05 -58.37
N PHE A 510 100.07 -33.20 -57.29
CA PHE A 510 101.17 -34.14 -57.19
C PHE A 510 100.98 -34.99 -55.94
N SER A 511 101.06 -36.30 -56.09
CA SER A 511 101.06 -37.24 -54.98
C SER A 511 102.49 -37.32 -54.44
N GLN A 512 102.69 -36.90 -53.19
CA GLN A 512 103.95 -36.91 -52.47
C GLN A 512 103.94 -38.03 -51.43
N VAL A 513 105.01 -38.83 -51.34
CA VAL A 513 105.15 -39.92 -50.37
C VAL A 513 106.18 -39.53 -49.31
N PHE A 514 105.96 -39.89 -48.04
CA PHE A 514 106.90 -39.67 -46.93
C PHE A 514 107.42 -41.01 -46.37
N GLY A 515 108.70 -41.37 -46.53
CA GLY A 515 109.33 -42.47 -45.75
C GLY A 515 109.98 -43.63 -46.54
N SER A 516 110.88 -44.37 -45.87
CA SER A 516 112.13 -44.97 -46.38
C SER A 516 112.06 -46.38 -47.02
N GLY A 517 111.18 -46.63 -47.99
CA GLY A 517 111.33 -47.77 -48.91
C GLY A 517 110.31 -48.93 -48.81
N SER A 518 109.07 -48.67 -48.40
CA SER A 518 107.93 -49.60 -48.59
C SER A 518 106.94 -49.04 -49.63
N VAL A 519 106.25 -49.91 -50.38
CA VAL A 519 105.23 -49.49 -51.38
C VAL A 519 104.10 -48.74 -50.66
N PRO A 520 103.82 -47.47 -50.99
CA PRO A 520 102.84 -46.68 -50.26
C PRO A 520 101.40 -47.17 -50.53
N GLY A 521 100.53 -47.07 -49.51
CA GLY A 521 99.10 -47.44 -49.62
C GLY A 521 98.33 -46.56 -50.62
N THR A 522 97.15 -47.03 -51.05
CA THR A 522 96.35 -46.33 -52.08
C THR A 522 95.55 -45.16 -51.47
N ALA A 523 95.61 -43.97 -52.07
CA ALA A 523 94.84 -42.80 -51.64
C ALA A 523 94.19 -42.02 -52.80
N ASN A 524 93.10 -41.30 -52.54
CA ASN A 524 92.40 -40.45 -53.49
C ASN A 524 92.44 -38.98 -53.05
N PRO A 525 92.62 -38.02 -53.96
CA PRO A 525 92.52 -36.61 -53.63
C PRO A 525 91.05 -36.19 -53.55
N LEU A 526 90.66 -35.52 -52.47
CA LEU A 526 89.39 -34.80 -52.35
C LEU A 526 89.63 -33.33 -52.65
N VAL A 527 89.09 -32.87 -53.77
CA VAL A 527 89.26 -31.51 -54.25
C VAL A 527 88.09 -30.66 -53.79
N PHE A 528 88.41 -29.47 -53.27
CA PHE A 528 87.45 -28.44 -52.93
C PHE A 528 87.91 -27.10 -53.52
N VAL A 529 87.07 -26.50 -54.35
CA VAL A 529 87.41 -25.28 -55.10
C VAL A 529 86.28 -24.25 -55.02
N ILE A 530 86.65 -22.97 -54.94
CA ILE A 530 85.71 -21.84 -54.90
C ILE A 530 86.11 -20.83 -55.97
N GLY A 531 85.11 -20.29 -56.67
CA GLY A 531 85.29 -19.30 -57.73
C GLY A 531 83.96 -18.68 -58.15
N TYR A 532 83.98 -17.89 -59.22
CA TYR A 532 82.79 -17.23 -59.77
C TYR A 532 82.96 -16.93 -61.25
#